data_AF-A0A1F7WGQ1-F1
#
_entry.id   AF-A0A1F7WGQ1-F1
#
_cell.length_a   1.000
_cell.length_b   1.000
_cell.length_c   1.000
_cell.angle_alpha   90.00
_cell.angle_beta   90.00
_cell.angle_gamma   90.00
#
_symmetry.space_group_name_H-M   'P 1'
#
loop_
_entity.id
_entity.type
_entity.pdbx_description
1 polymer ?
#
loop_
_entity_poly.entity_id
_entity_poly.type
_entity_poly.pdbx_seq_one_letter_code
_entity_poly.pdbx_strand_id
1 'polypeptide(L)'
;MSLPLAIILIPYGVIVLVFAIVALLNVYHLIHYSATSKTSFAFTFIFLAGTAVIAFLTWQAVGGVDWQTPISISLSSSSPELLPY
;
A
#
# COMPACT_ATOMS: atom_id res chain seq x y z
N MET A 1 23.76 11.68 0.51
CA MET A 1 23.20 11.11 1.75
C MET A 1 22.31 9.95 1.34
N SER A 2 22.46 8.77 1.93
CA SER A 2 21.59 7.62 1.67
C SER A 2 20.60 7.47 2.81
N LEU A 3 19.32 7.30 2.49
CA LEU A 3 18.30 7.01 3.47
C LEU A 3 17.88 5.54 3.35
N PRO A 4 17.44 4.88 4.44
CA PRO A 4 16.90 3.52 4.32
C PRO A 4 15.53 3.55 3.64
N LEU A 5 15.26 2.53 2.81
CA LEU A 5 13.98 2.33 2.13
C LEU A 5 12.79 2.29 3.11
N ALA A 6 13.03 1.93 4.37
CA ALA A 6 12.08 2.00 5.47
C ALA A 6 11.31 3.33 5.56
N ILE A 7 11.92 4.47 5.20
CA ILE A 7 11.25 5.78 5.23
C ILE A 7 10.03 5.82 4.29
N ILE A 8 10.06 5.08 3.19
CA ILE A 8 8.95 4.97 2.23
C ILE A 8 8.00 3.83 2.64
N LEU A 9 8.54 2.70 3.09
CA LEU A 9 7.75 1.52 3.41
C LEU A 9 6.90 1.67 4.68
N ILE A 10 7.32 2.46 5.67
CA ILE A 10 6.54 2.69 6.89
C ILE A 10 5.20 3.40 6.58
N PRO A 11 5.16 4.57 5.90
CA PRO A 11 3.90 5.19 5.49
C PRO A 11 3.02 4.26 4.64
N TYR A 12 3.62 3.50 3.72
CA TYR A 12 2.89 2.50 2.94
C TYR A 12 2.27 1.42 3.84
N GLY A 13 3.01 0.92 4.83
CA GLY A 13 2.51 -0.04 5.81
C GLY A 13 1.31 0.48 6.63
N VAL A 14 1.29 1.78 6.97
CA VAL A 14 0.12 2.40 7.63
C VAL A 14 -1.11 2.38 6.71
N ILE A 15 -0.94 2.66 5.42
CA ILE A 15 -2.04 2.59 4.44
C ILE A 15 -2.56 1.15 4.33
N VAL A 16 -1.66 0.17 4.25
CA VAL A 16 -2.02 -1.26 4.22
C VAL A 16 -2.76 -1.67 5.49
N LEU A 17 -2.34 -1.17 6.67
CA LEU A 17 -3.03 -1.43 7.94
C LEU A 17 -4.44 -0.85 7.96
N VAL A 18 -4.62 0.40 7.53
CA VAL A 18 -5.94 1.03 7.43
C VAL A 18 -6.83 0.25 6.46
N PHE A 19 -6.29 -0.13 5.30
CA PHE A 19 -6.99 -0.98 4.35
C PHE A 19 -7.41 -2.32 4.97
N ALA A 20 -6.53 -2.98 5.72
CA ALA A 20 -6.84 -4.24 6.40
C ALA A 20 -7.95 -4.07 7.45
N ILE A 21 -7.94 -2.99 8.23
CA ILE A 21 -8.99 -2.68 9.20
C ILE A 21 -10.34 -2.49 8.47
N VAL A 22 -10.38 -1.67 7.42
CA VAL A 22 -11.61 -1.44 6.63
C VAL A 22 -12.10 -2.75 6.02
N ALA A 23 -11.20 -3.57 5.49
CA ALA A 23 -11.54 -4.90 4.98
C ALA A 23 -12.16 -5.81 6.04
N LEU A 24 -11.57 -5.88 7.24
CA LEU A 24 -12.10 -6.66 8.36
C LEU A 24 -13.46 -6.13 8.82
N LEU A 25 -13.66 -4.81 8.88
CA LEU A 25 -14.96 -4.23 9.19
C LEU A 25 -16.01 -4.62 8.15
N ASN A 26 -15.66 -4.64 6.86
CA ASN A 26 -16.58 -5.07 5.81
C ASN A 26 -16.88 -6.57 5.88
N VAL A 27 -15.91 -7.41 6.23
CA VAL A 27 -16.12 -8.84 6.50
C VAL A 27 -17.07 -9.02 7.69
N TYR A 28 -16.84 -8.27 8.78
CA TYR A 28 -17.71 -8.28 9.95
C TYR A 28 -19.14 -7.87 9.59
N HIS A 29 -19.32 -6.78 8.84
CA HIS A 29 -20.63 -6.34 8.38
C HIS A 29 -21.30 -7.39 7.50
N LEU A 30 -20.56 -8.07 6.62
CA LEU A 30 -21.12 -9.15 5.81
C LEU A 30 -21.63 -10.31 6.65
N ILE A 31 -20.86 -10.75 7.65
CA ILE A 31 -21.23 -11.89 8.49
C ILE A 31 -22.48 -11.55 9.32
N HIS A 32 -22.57 -10.31 9.83
CA HIS A 32 -23.62 -9.93 10.78
C HIS A 32 -24.89 -9.40 10.10
N TYR A 33 -24.75 -8.62 9.03
CA TYR A 33 -25.86 -7.98 8.31
C TYR A 33 -26.16 -8.67 6.97
N SER A 34 -25.89 -9.99 6.91
CA SER A 34 -25.90 -10.88 5.75
C SER A 34 -26.66 -10.38 4.52
N ALA A 35 -26.04 -10.56 3.35
CA ALA A 35 -26.61 -10.23 2.05
C ALA A 35 -27.99 -10.87 1.85
N THR A 36 -29.05 -10.12 2.17
CA THR A 36 -30.45 -10.55 2.00
C THR A 36 -30.86 -10.69 0.53
N SER A 37 -30.02 -10.21 -0.39
CA SER A 37 -30.24 -10.27 -1.84
C SER A 37 -29.04 -10.89 -2.59
N LYS A 38 -29.32 -11.51 -3.74
CA LYS A 38 -28.29 -12.07 -4.65
C LYS A 38 -27.29 -11.01 -5.11
N THR A 39 -27.77 -9.77 -5.30
CA THR A 39 -26.94 -8.63 -5.69
C THR A 39 -25.94 -8.28 -4.59
N SER A 40 -26.38 -8.16 -3.35
CA SER A 40 -25.51 -7.88 -2.20
C SER A 40 -24.45 -8.98 -2.03
N PHE A 41 -24.80 -10.25 -2.26
CA PHE A 41 -23.86 -11.36 -2.21
C PHE A 41 -22.75 -11.22 -3.27
N ALA A 42 -23.12 -10.93 -4.52
CA ALA A 42 -22.15 -10.78 -5.61
C ALA A 42 -21.17 -9.62 -5.36
N PHE A 43 -21.67 -8.47 -4.92
CA PHE A 43 -20.81 -7.32 -4.57
C PHE A 43 -19.86 -7.65 -3.42
N THR A 44 -20.34 -8.32 -2.38
CA THR A 44 -19.44 -8.67 -1.28
C THR A 44 -18.44 -9.76 -1.65
N PHE A 45 -18.82 -10.73 -2.48
CA PHE A 45 -17.86 -11.71 -3.00
C PHE A 45 -16.73 -11.04 -3.78
N ILE A 46 -17.06 -10.10 -4.68
CA ILE A 46 -16.08 -9.33 -5.45
C ILE A 46 -15.19 -8.50 -4.50
N PHE A 47 -15.78 -7.85 -3.50
CA PHE A 47 -15.03 -7.10 -2.48
C PHE A 47 -14.02 -8.00 -1.75
N LEU A 48 -14.46 -9.14 -1.22
CA LEU A 48 -13.59 -10.09 -0.50
C LEU A 48 -12.49 -10.65 -1.41
N ALA A 49 -12.83 -11.04 -2.63
CA ALA A 49 -11.87 -11.55 -3.59
C ALA A 49 -10.82 -10.47 -3.94
N GLY A 50 -11.26 -9.24 -4.19
CA GLY A 50 -10.39 -8.09 -4.44
C GLY A 50 -9.47 -7.80 -3.25
N THR A 51 -10.00 -7.81 -2.02
CA THR A 51 -9.21 -7.66 -0.80
C THR A 51 -8.14 -8.75 -0.68
N ALA A 52 -8.52 -10.02 -0.89
CA ALA A 52 -7.57 -11.14 -0.81
C ALA A 52 -6.46 -11.02 -1.86
N VAL A 53 -6.80 -10.62 -3.09
CA VAL A 53 -5.83 -10.38 -4.16
C VAL A 53 -4.88 -9.23 -3.79
N ILE A 54 -5.39 -8.10 -3.32
CA ILE A 54 -4.56 -6.95 -2.92
C ILE A 54 -3.61 -7.34 -1.78
N ALA A 55 -4.12 -8.05 -0.76
CA ALA A 55 -3.31 -8.51 0.36
C ALA A 55 -2.20 -9.47 -0.09
N PHE A 56 -2.53 -10.42 -0.97
CA PHE A 56 -1.55 -11.35 -1.54
C PHE A 56 -0.49 -10.64 -2.38
N LEU A 57 -0.88 -9.72 -3.26
CA LEU A 57 0.07 -8.96 -4.08
C LEU A 57 0.96 -8.06 -3.22
N THR A 58 0.40 -7.44 -2.18
CA THR A 58 1.17 -6.64 -1.21
C THR A 58 2.22 -7.51 -0.50
N TRP A 59 1.83 -8.70 -0.05
CA TRP A 59 2.73 -9.65 0.57
C TRP A 59 3.88 -10.05 -0.37
N GLN A 60 3.55 -10.40 -1.62
CA GLN A 60 4.56 -10.76 -2.62
C GLN A 60 5.50 -9.61 -2.98
N ALA A 61 4.98 -8.38 -3.04
CA ALA A 61 5.76 -7.21 -3.41
C ALA A 61 6.76 -6.79 -2.31
N VAL A 62 6.41 -6.98 -1.03
CA VAL A 62 7.19 -6.43 0.10
C VAL A 62 7.85 -7.51 0.97
N GLY A 63 7.38 -8.75 0.94
CA GLY A 63 7.82 -9.81 1.87
C GLY A 63 9.29 -10.21 1.76
N GLY A 64 9.92 -10.00 0.61
CA GLY A 64 11.36 -10.24 0.39
C GLY A 64 12.21 -8.97 0.31
N VAL A 65 11.61 -7.79 0.51
CA VAL A 65 12.32 -6.51 0.39
C VAL A 65 13.13 -6.26 1.65
N ASP A 66 14.42 -5.94 1.52
CA ASP A 66 15.22 -5.45 2.63
C ASP A 66 14.91 -3.97 2.90
N TRP A 67 14.38 -3.68 4.08
CA TRP A 67 13.96 -2.34 4.50
C TRP A 67 15.16 -1.42 4.77
N GLN A 68 16.34 -1.99 4.99
CA GLN A 68 17.60 -1.26 5.16
C GLN A 68 18.28 -0.93 3.83
N THR A 69 17.70 -1.35 2.69
CA THR A 69 18.23 -1.01 1.36
C THR A 69 18.42 0.51 1.25
N PRO A 70 19.64 0.99 0.97
CA PRO A 70 19.90 2.42 0.87
C PRO A 70 19.33 2.98 -0.43
N ILE A 71 18.52 4.03 -0.32
CA ILE A 71 18.03 4.84 -1.43
C ILE A 71 18.85 6.13 -1.54
N SER A 72 19.34 6.39 -2.75
CA SER A 72 20.12 7.59 -3.08
C SER A 72 19.21 8.70 -3.56
N ILE A 73 19.17 9.82 -2.83
CA ILE A 73 18.48 11.03 -3.26
C ILE A 73 19.51 11.92 -3.95
N SER A 74 19.42 12.03 -5.28
CA SER A 74 20.23 12.98 -6.04
C SER A 74 19.45 14.29 -6.19
N LEU A 75 19.84 15.31 -5.43
CA LEU A 75 19.38 16.67 -5.67
C LEU A 75 20.22 17.22 -6.82
N SER A 76 19.66 17.25 -8.02
CA SER A 76 20.29 17.93 -9.16
C SER A 76 20.21 19.43 -8.92
N SER A 77 21.22 20.01 -8.27
CA SER A 77 21.40 21.46 -8.27
C SER A 77 22.00 21.86 -9.62
N SER A 78 21.18 22.42 -10.51
CA SER A 78 21.72 23.15 -11.65
C SER A 78 22.38 24.43 -11.12
N SER A 79 23.70 24.42 -10.96
CA SER A 79 24.46 25.64 -10.68
C SER A 79 24.29 26.58 -11.88
N PRO A 80 23.92 27.86 -11.70
CA PRO A 80 23.95 28.82 -12.79
C PRO A 80 25.39 28.96 -13.27
N GLU A 81 25.63 28.68 -14.54
CA GLU A 81 26.90 28.91 -15.21
C GLU A 81 27.18 30.42 -15.17
N LEU A 82 28.12 30.85 -14.32
CA LEU A 82 28.51 32.25 -14.25
C LEU A 82 29.27 32.57 -15.54
N LEU A 83 28.63 33.35 -16.42
CA LEU A 83 29.28 33.86 -17.62
C LEU A 83 30.53 34.67 -17.22
N PRO A 84 31.69 34.42 -17.84
CA PRO A 84 32.86 35.26 -17.63
C PRO A 84 32.60 36.63 -18.26
N TYR A 85 32.39 37.64 -17.42
CA TYR A 85 32.51 39.05 -17.80
C TYR A 85 33.96 39.51 -17.62
#